data_AF-A0A7J3XT97-F1
#
_entry.id   AF-A0A7J3XT97-F1
#
_cell.length_a   1.000
_cell.length_b   1.000
_cell.length_c   1.000
_cell.angle_alpha   90.00
_cell.angle_beta   90.00
_cell.angle_gamma   90.00
#
_symmetry.space_group_name_H-M   'P 1'
#
loop_
_entity.id
_entity.type
_entity.pdbx_description
1 polymer ?
#
loop_
_entity_poly.entity_id
_entity_poly.type
_entity_poly.pdbx_seq_one_letter_code
_entity_poly.pdbx_strand_id
1 'polypeptide(L)'
;MSFSDDVVQLIRKHALINAYEHGGRAAQGPVLGKVIAVRPDLRSQAKALAKLVEDIINEVNRMGIEEIKREVEEKYPEAITKRREVEEKALPPLPNADKYEVIITRFAPNPDAPLHLGSLRPLILSYEYAKMYKGRFILRFDDTDPKTKRPLPEAYNWIIEDMEWLGVKPDQVVYQSDRLEVYYDVCKELLKRGGAYVCTCDQELFRSLRDSGKPCPCRGLGPEEHLERFEDMLSLKYGEKEAVVRIKTDLGHPDVSVRDWVAFRVIDVKKNPHPRVRDKYFVWPTYNFASAVDDY
;
A
#
# COMPACT_ATOMS: atom_id res chain seq x y z
N MET A 1 57.55 14.31 -2.36
CA MET A 1 57.07 14.79 -1.05
C MET A 1 56.74 13.56 -0.24
N SER A 2 57.37 13.37 0.90
CA SER A 2 57.03 12.27 1.81
C SER A 2 55.83 12.73 2.65
N PHE A 3 54.75 11.97 2.64
CA PHE A 3 53.65 12.19 3.58
C PHE A 3 54.14 11.77 4.97
N SER A 4 53.68 12.50 5.99
CA SER A 4 54.03 12.21 7.38
C SER A 4 53.41 10.90 7.85
N ASP A 5 54.00 10.30 8.89
CA ASP A 5 53.62 8.97 9.39
C ASP A 5 52.16 8.91 9.87
N ASP A 6 51.62 10.01 10.41
CA ASP A 6 50.21 10.16 10.78
C ASP A 6 49.27 9.98 9.58
N VAL A 7 49.66 10.45 8.39
CA VAL A 7 48.87 10.31 7.16
C VAL A 7 48.89 8.86 6.68
N VAL A 8 50.03 8.18 6.76
CA VAL A 8 50.17 6.76 6.43
C VAL A 8 49.29 5.91 7.35
N GLN A 9 49.35 6.15 8.66
CA GLN A 9 48.52 5.45 9.65
C GLN A 9 47.02 5.71 9.43
N LEU A 10 46.63 6.95 9.11
CA LEU A 10 45.24 7.30 8.80
C LEU A 10 44.71 6.57 7.56
N ILE A 11 45.51 6.50 6.50
CA ILE A 11 45.16 5.74 5.29
C ILE A 11 45.03 4.25 5.63
N ARG A 12 45.99 3.68 6.36
CA ARG A 12 45.96 2.27 6.75
C ARG A 12 44.75 1.93 7.61
N LYS A 13 44.39 2.79 8.57
CA LYS A 13 43.15 2.66 9.37
C LYS A 13 41.92 2.55 8.47
N HIS A 14 41.74 3.49 7.54
CA HIS A 14 40.57 3.48 6.66
C HIS A 14 40.59 2.35 5.63
N ALA A 15 41.77 1.91 5.17
CA ALA A 15 41.92 0.73 4.33
C ALA A 15 41.53 -0.55 5.06
N LEU A 16 42.02 -0.77 6.30
CA LEU A 16 41.67 -1.93 7.11
C LEU A 16 40.16 -2.00 7.42
N ILE A 17 39.56 -0.87 7.83
CA ILE A 17 38.11 -0.79 8.09
C ILE A 17 37.32 -1.10 6.81
N ASN A 18 37.70 -0.52 5.67
CA ASN A 18 37.01 -0.77 4.41
C ASN A 18 37.16 -2.22 3.95
N ALA A 19 38.35 -2.81 4.09
CA ALA A 19 38.57 -4.22 3.79
C ALA A 19 37.72 -5.14 4.68
N TYR A 20 37.63 -4.84 5.98
CA TYR A 20 36.76 -5.56 6.92
C TYR A 20 35.28 -5.50 6.50
N GLU A 21 34.80 -4.33 6.05
CA GLU A 21 33.43 -4.14 5.59
C GLU A 21 33.10 -4.88 4.29
N HIS A 22 34.09 -5.11 3.43
CA HIS A 22 33.91 -5.66 2.08
C HIS A 22 34.61 -7.02 1.87
N GLY A 23 34.64 -7.86 2.90
CA GLY A 23 35.06 -9.26 2.75
C GLY A 23 36.55 -9.45 2.47
N GLY A 24 37.39 -8.58 3.04
CA GLY A 24 38.85 -8.64 2.95
C GLY A 24 39.45 -7.81 1.82
N ARG A 25 38.68 -6.94 1.14
CA ARG A 25 39.20 -6.07 0.07
C ARG A 25 38.81 -4.61 0.27
N ALA A 26 39.80 -3.73 0.36
CA ALA A 26 39.65 -2.29 0.35
C ALA A 26 39.62 -1.73 -1.08
N ALA A 27 38.86 -0.66 -1.26
CA ALA A 27 38.74 0.08 -2.51
C ALA A 27 39.25 1.53 -2.38
N GLN A 28 39.95 2.02 -3.41
CA GLN A 28 40.65 3.31 -3.39
C GLN A 28 39.72 4.51 -3.17
N GLY A 29 38.59 4.58 -3.90
CA GLY A 29 37.66 5.70 -3.83
C GLY A 29 37.11 5.97 -2.41
N PRO A 30 36.50 4.96 -1.76
CA PRO A 30 36.00 5.10 -0.39
C PRO A 30 37.07 5.50 0.63
N VAL A 31 38.25 4.87 0.58
CA VAL A 31 39.36 5.15 1.51
C VAL A 31 39.89 6.57 1.32
N LEU A 32 40.16 6.97 0.07
CA LEU A 32 40.61 8.33 -0.26
C LEU A 32 39.59 9.39 0.20
N GLY A 33 38.30 9.13 -0.02
CA GLY A 33 37.23 10.02 0.43
C GLY A 33 37.21 10.23 1.95
N LYS A 34 37.39 9.15 2.73
CA LYS A 34 37.47 9.23 4.20
C LYS A 34 38.71 9.98 4.68
N VAL A 35 39.86 9.73 4.08
CA VAL A 35 41.11 10.42 4.43
C VAL A 35 41.02 11.91 4.16
N ILE A 36 40.48 12.33 3.01
CA ILE A 36 40.26 13.75 2.69
C ILE A 36 39.23 14.41 3.63
N ALA A 37 38.21 13.66 4.05
CA ALA A 37 37.22 14.19 5.00
C ALA A 37 37.84 14.49 6.39
N VAL A 38 38.78 13.65 6.84
CA VAL A 38 39.50 13.85 8.11
C VAL A 38 40.61 14.88 7.98
N ARG A 39 41.27 14.95 6.82
CA ARG A 39 42.37 15.88 6.50
C ARG A 39 42.10 16.68 5.22
N PRO A 40 41.22 17.70 5.27
CA PRO A 40 40.88 18.51 4.09
C PRO A 40 42.08 19.27 3.49
N ASP A 41 43.10 19.55 4.30
CA ASP A 41 44.35 20.20 3.91
C ASP A 41 45.14 19.42 2.84
N LEU A 42 44.96 18.10 2.79
CA LEU A 42 45.63 17.23 1.81
C LEU A 42 44.97 17.26 0.41
N ARG A 43 43.83 17.94 0.25
CA ARG A 43 43.10 18.02 -1.04
C ARG A 43 43.95 18.64 -2.15
N SER A 44 44.84 19.57 -1.83
CA SER A 44 45.77 20.18 -2.80
C SER A 44 46.80 19.19 -3.36
N GLN A 45 47.01 18.05 -2.69
CA GLN A 45 47.96 17.00 -3.06
C GLN A 45 47.26 15.70 -3.49
N ALA A 46 45.98 15.77 -3.90
CA ALA A 46 45.12 14.62 -4.15
C ALA A 46 45.74 13.55 -5.07
N LYS A 47 46.50 13.94 -6.11
CA LYS A 47 47.14 12.99 -7.03
C LYS A 47 48.25 12.18 -6.36
N ALA A 48 49.07 12.82 -5.51
CA ALA A 48 50.11 12.13 -4.77
C ALA A 48 49.52 11.27 -3.63
N LEU A 49 48.45 11.78 -2.98
CA LEU A 49 47.72 11.05 -1.95
C LEU A 49 47.04 9.79 -2.50
N ALA A 50 46.40 9.88 -3.68
CA ALA A 50 45.74 8.74 -4.31
C ALA A 50 46.72 7.59 -4.60
N LYS A 51 47.94 7.91 -5.00
CA LYS A 51 49.01 6.92 -5.21
C LYS A 51 49.40 6.23 -3.90
N LEU A 52 49.61 7.00 -2.83
CA LEU A 52 49.92 6.43 -1.51
C LEU A 52 48.76 5.57 -0.97
N VAL A 53 47.51 5.98 -1.19
CA VAL A 53 46.32 5.19 -0.84
C VAL A 53 46.28 3.87 -1.59
N GLU A 54 46.62 3.87 -2.87
CA GLU A 54 46.69 2.65 -3.69
C GLU A 54 47.76 1.67 -3.17
N ASP A 55 48.95 2.18 -2.85
CA ASP A 55 50.05 1.37 -2.31
C ASP A 55 49.63 0.69 -0.99
N ILE A 56 49.05 1.43 -0.06
CA ILE A 56 48.61 0.91 1.25
C ILE A 56 47.41 -0.05 1.10
N ILE A 57 46.48 0.22 0.17
CA ILE A 57 45.39 -0.72 -0.12
C ILE A 57 45.91 -2.04 -0.68
N ASN A 58 46.92 -2.00 -1.54
CA ASN A 58 47.54 -3.20 -2.07
C ASN A 58 48.21 -4.03 -0.96
N GLU A 59 48.78 -3.39 0.07
CA GLU A 59 49.28 -4.09 1.25
C GLU A 59 48.16 -4.74 2.06
N VAL A 60 47.10 -3.98 2.37
CA VAL A 60 45.95 -4.49 3.14
C VAL A 60 45.24 -5.63 2.40
N ASN A 61 45.09 -5.54 1.08
CA ASN A 61 44.44 -6.57 0.26
C ASN A 61 45.26 -7.86 0.11
N ARG A 62 46.54 -7.86 0.52
CA ARG A 62 47.36 -9.07 0.61
C ARG A 62 47.18 -9.82 1.93
N MET A 63 46.60 -9.17 2.94
CA MET A 63 46.34 -9.78 4.24
C MET A 63 45.18 -10.77 4.16
N GLY A 64 45.19 -11.77 5.04
CA GLY A 64 44.06 -12.69 5.17
C GLY A 64 42.85 -12.02 5.83
N ILE A 65 41.63 -12.42 5.48
CA ILE A 65 40.41 -11.83 6.07
C ILE A 65 40.37 -11.96 7.60
N GLU A 66 40.87 -13.05 8.16
CA GLU A 66 40.93 -13.27 9.61
C GLU A 66 42.00 -12.40 10.30
N GLU A 67 43.06 -12.04 9.59
CA GLU A 67 44.08 -11.09 10.05
C GLU A 67 43.54 -9.66 10.05
N ILE A 68 42.84 -9.27 8.97
CA ILE A 68 42.16 -7.97 8.87
C ILE A 68 41.12 -7.81 9.98
N LYS A 69 40.29 -8.84 10.22
CA LYS A 69 39.31 -8.84 11.33
C LYS A 69 39.98 -8.60 12.67
N ARG A 70 41.03 -9.36 12.98
CA ARG A 70 41.78 -9.22 14.23
C ARG A 70 42.38 -7.82 14.40
N GLU A 71 43.00 -7.29 13.35
CA GLU A 71 43.60 -5.94 13.39
C GLU A 71 42.54 -4.85 13.59
N VAL A 72 41.37 -4.97 12.96
CA VAL A 72 40.28 -3.99 13.13
C VAL A 72 39.65 -4.10 14.52
N GLU A 73 39.47 -5.31 15.04
CA GLU A 73 38.95 -5.55 16.39
C GLU A 73 39.88 -5.03 17.49
N GLU A 74 41.19 -5.22 17.33
CA GLU A 74 42.19 -4.80 18.31
C GLU A 74 42.45 -3.28 18.27
N LYS A 75 42.59 -2.71 17.07
CA LYS A 75 43.06 -1.32 16.91
C LYS A 75 41.94 -0.32 16.69
N TYR A 76 40.80 -0.75 16.16
CA TYR A 76 39.69 0.14 15.77
C TYR A 76 38.31 -0.41 16.24
N PRO A 77 38.14 -0.77 17.52
CA PRO A 77 36.89 -1.33 18.04
C PRO A 77 35.69 -0.41 17.82
N GLU A 78 35.90 0.92 17.76
CA GLU A 78 34.88 1.92 17.50
C GLU A 78 34.23 1.81 16.11
N ALA A 79 34.97 1.29 15.12
CA ALA A 79 34.47 1.08 13.76
C ALA A 79 33.44 -0.07 13.72
N ILE A 80 33.56 -1.04 14.64
CA ILE A 80 32.66 -2.19 14.77
C ILE A 80 31.39 -1.78 15.52
N THR A 81 31.52 -0.97 16.57
CA THR A 81 30.37 -0.51 17.38
C THR A 81 29.41 0.33 16.54
N LYS A 82 29.94 1.20 15.67
CA LYS A 82 29.15 2.04 14.76
C LYS A 82 28.32 1.25 13.75
N ARG A 83 28.68 0.00 13.47
CA ARG A 83 27.92 -0.93 12.62
C ARG A 83 26.78 -1.63 13.37
N ARG A 84 26.86 -1.73 14.70
CA ARG A 84 25.77 -2.29 15.53
C ARG A 84 24.62 -1.30 15.73
N GLU A 85 24.89 0.01 15.67
CA GLU A 85 23.85 1.05 15.64
C GLU A 85 23.24 1.23 14.24
N VAL A 86 22.83 0.15 13.58
CA VAL A 86 21.80 0.29 12.54
C VAL A 86 20.51 0.53 13.32
N GLU A 87 20.03 1.78 13.37
CA GLU A 87 18.68 2.07 13.84
C GLU A 87 17.72 1.06 13.20
N GLU A 88 17.10 0.21 14.02
CA GLU A 88 16.00 -0.62 13.57
C GLU A 88 14.91 0.33 13.06
N LYS A 89 14.76 0.38 11.74
CA LYS A 89 13.67 1.13 11.11
C LYS A 89 12.36 0.41 11.44
N ALA A 90 11.77 0.77 12.57
CA ALA A 90 10.45 0.33 12.96
C ALA A 90 9.36 1.09 12.19
N LEU A 91 8.18 0.50 12.11
CA LEU A 91 6.99 1.20 11.62
C LEU A 91 6.63 2.32 12.61
N PRO A 92 6.27 3.53 12.14
CA PRO A 92 5.81 4.59 13.02
C PRO A 92 4.52 4.15 13.72
N PRO A 93 4.27 4.57 14.97
CA PRO A 93 3.02 4.21 15.64
C PRO A 93 1.81 4.79 14.91
N LEU A 94 0.71 4.02 14.89
CA LEU A 94 -0.57 4.51 14.38
C LEU A 94 -1.09 5.65 15.26
N PRO A 95 -1.63 6.72 14.65
CA PRO A 95 -2.24 7.81 15.41
C PRO A 95 -3.51 7.32 16.11
N ASN A 96 -3.72 7.78 17.35
CA ASN A 96 -4.88 7.44 18.18
C ASN A 96 -5.04 5.94 18.53
N ALA A 97 -3.99 5.12 18.37
CA ALA A 97 -4.08 3.70 18.67
C ALA A 97 -4.48 3.43 20.14
N ASP A 98 -4.10 4.32 21.04
CA ASP A 98 -4.44 4.32 22.47
C ASP A 98 -5.95 4.51 22.76
N LYS A 99 -6.72 5.03 21.79
CA LYS A 99 -8.17 5.21 21.94
C LYS A 99 -8.99 3.94 21.69
N TYR A 100 -8.35 2.89 21.16
CA TYR A 100 -9.02 1.67 20.74
C TYR A 100 -8.43 0.47 21.48
N GLU A 101 -9.30 -0.42 21.95
CA GLU A 101 -8.88 -1.64 22.65
C GLU A 101 -8.20 -2.62 21.71
N VAL A 102 -8.67 -2.70 20.46
CA VAL A 102 -8.16 -3.62 19.44
C VAL A 102 -7.94 -2.87 18.14
N ILE A 103 -6.75 -3.02 17.57
CA ILE A 103 -6.46 -2.56 16.21
C ILE A 103 -6.85 -3.66 15.23
N ILE A 104 -7.67 -3.32 14.24
CA ILE A 104 -8.03 -4.25 13.16
C ILE A 104 -7.59 -3.62 11.85
N THR A 105 -6.78 -4.35 11.07
CA THR A 105 -6.36 -3.95 9.73
C THR A 105 -6.88 -4.93 8.70
N ARG A 106 -6.88 -4.53 7.42
CA ARG A 106 -7.28 -5.41 6.32
C ARG A 106 -6.46 -5.23 5.06
N PHE A 107 -6.18 -6.33 4.39
CA PHE A 107 -5.77 -6.35 3.00
C PHE A 107 -6.99 -6.68 2.12
N ALA A 108 -7.27 -5.81 1.15
CA ALA A 108 -8.50 -5.87 0.36
C ALA A 108 -8.21 -5.95 -1.16
N PRO A 109 -7.73 -7.09 -1.68
CA PRO A 109 -7.44 -7.24 -3.10
C PRO A 109 -8.72 -7.48 -3.91
N ASN A 110 -8.73 -6.99 -5.16
CA ASN A 110 -9.64 -7.52 -6.17
C ASN A 110 -9.09 -8.89 -6.61
N PRO A 111 -9.91 -9.96 -6.69
CA PRO A 111 -9.47 -11.26 -7.18
C PRO A 111 -9.51 -11.33 -8.71
N ASP A 112 -8.93 -10.34 -9.42
CA ASP A 112 -8.87 -10.26 -10.88
C ASP A 112 -7.50 -10.66 -11.48
N ALA A 113 -6.49 -10.88 -10.62
CA ALA A 113 -5.12 -11.23 -10.98
C ALA A 113 -4.36 -11.83 -9.78
N PRO A 114 -3.21 -12.51 -9.99
CA PRO A 114 -2.29 -12.86 -8.90
C PRO A 114 -1.67 -11.61 -8.26
N LEU A 115 -1.09 -11.75 -7.06
CA LEU A 115 -0.41 -10.63 -6.42
C LEU A 115 0.89 -10.28 -7.17
N HIS A 116 1.21 -8.99 -7.21
CA HIS A 116 2.49 -8.49 -7.70
C HIS A 116 3.24 -7.76 -6.59
N LEU A 117 4.52 -7.40 -6.79
CA LEU A 117 5.33 -6.71 -5.78
C LEU A 117 4.66 -5.45 -5.20
N GLY A 118 3.93 -4.69 -6.02
CA GLY A 118 3.14 -3.56 -5.55
C GLY A 118 2.04 -3.91 -4.53
N SER A 119 1.42 -5.08 -4.63
CA SER A 119 0.38 -5.57 -3.70
C SER A 119 0.97 -5.93 -2.35
N LEU A 120 2.26 -6.30 -2.31
CA LEU A 120 2.94 -6.70 -1.08
C LEU A 120 3.07 -5.54 -0.11
N ARG A 121 3.19 -4.30 -0.60
CA ARG A 121 3.33 -3.13 0.28
C ARG A 121 2.11 -2.95 1.20
N PRO A 122 0.87 -2.79 0.71
CA PRO A 122 -0.29 -2.68 1.60
C PRO A 122 -0.57 -3.96 2.39
N LEU A 123 -0.29 -5.15 1.82
CA LEU A 123 -0.42 -6.43 2.52
C LEU A 123 0.48 -6.51 3.75
N ILE A 124 1.79 -6.37 3.57
CA ILE A 124 2.78 -6.48 4.64
C ILE A 124 2.60 -5.35 5.65
N LEU A 125 2.35 -4.11 5.21
CA LEU A 125 2.12 -3.00 6.15
C LEU A 125 0.90 -3.26 7.03
N SER A 126 -0.22 -3.69 6.45
CA SER A 126 -1.44 -3.97 7.23
C SER A 126 -1.22 -5.11 8.23
N TYR A 127 -0.55 -6.18 7.80
CA TYR A 127 -0.24 -7.33 8.64
C TYR A 127 0.73 -7.00 9.78
N GLU A 128 1.82 -6.28 9.49
CA GLU A 128 2.79 -5.89 10.50
C GLU A 128 2.21 -4.89 11.51
N TYR A 129 1.29 -3.99 11.10
CA TYR A 129 0.56 -3.17 12.05
C TYR A 129 -0.36 -3.98 12.95
N ALA A 130 -1.10 -4.97 12.42
CA ALA A 130 -1.89 -5.86 13.27
C ALA A 130 -1.00 -6.59 14.29
N LYS A 131 0.16 -7.12 13.86
CA LYS A 131 1.13 -7.78 14.76
C LYS A 131 1.70 -6.83 15.81
N MET A 132 2.15 -5.64 15.42
CA MET A 132 2.72 -4.62 16.29
C MET A 132 1.77 -4.28 17.45
N TYR A 133 0.47 -4.21 17.16
CA TYR A 133 -0.57 -3.87 18.12
C TYR A 133 -1.30 -5.07 18.72
N LYS A 134 -0.84 -6.31 18.46
CA LYS A 134 -1.53 -7.55 18.88
C LYS A 134 -3.02 -7.56 18.51
N GLY A 135 -3.31 -6.96 17.35
CA GLY A 135 -4.62 -6.76 16.79
C GLY A 135 -5.06 -7.93 15.89
N ARG A 136 -6.03 -7.66 15.01
CA ARG A 136 -6.52 -8.62 14.02
C ARG A 136 -6.23 -8.16 12.60
N PHE A 137 -5.96 -9.10 11.72
CA PHE A 137 -5.73 -8.88 10.30
C PHE A 137 -6.77 -9.62 9.46
N ILE A 138 -7.46 -8.88 8.58
CA ILE A 138 -8.52 -9.41 7.73
C ILE A 138 -8.05 -9.48 6.28
N LEU A 139 -8.34 -10.58 5.60
CA LEU A 139 -8.33 -10.66 4.14
C LEU A 139 -9.76 -10.43 3.64
N ARG A 140 -9.99 -9.39 2.83
CA ARG A 140 -11.29 -9.13 2.20
C ARG A 140 -11.16 -9.16 0.69
N PHE A 141 -11.79 -10.11 0.02
CA PHE A 141 -11.87 -10.08 -1.43
C PHE A 141 -12.89 -9.04 -1.87
N ASP A 142 -12.41 -7.97 -2.50
CA ASP A 142 -13.24 -6.91 -3.08
C ASP A 142 -13.75 -7.36 -4.45
N ASP A 143 -14.70 -8.30 -4.46
CA ASP A 143 -15.23 -8.98 -5.65
C ASP A 143 -16.57 -8.38 -6.13
N THR A 144 -16.81 -7.09 -5.91
CA THR A 144 -18.10 -6.42 -6.20
C THR A 144 -18.28 -5.95 -7.65
N ASP A 145 -17.32 -6.21 -8.54
CA ASP A 145 -17.36 -5.77 -9.93
C ASP A 145 -17.24 -6.93 -10.93
N PRO A 146 -18.35 -7.61 -11.26
CA PRO A 146 -18.33 -8.74 -12.20
C PRO A 146 -18.02 -8.34 -13.66
N LYS A 147 -17.89 -7.04 -13.98
CA LYS A 147 -17.72 -6.53 -15.35
C LYS A 147 -16.34 -5.94 -15.63
N THR A 148 -15.92 -4.90 -14.90
CA THR A 148 -14.67 -4.19 -15.22
C THR A 148 -13.47 -4.79 -14.49
N LYS A 149 -13.63 -5.11 -13.20
CA LYS A 149 -12.66 -5.83 -12.37
C LYS A 149 -13.11 -7.26 -12.12
N ARG A 150 -13.42 -7.96 -13.22
CA ARG A 150 -14.05 -9.28 -13.19
C ARG A 150 -13.24 -10.26 -12.34
N PRO A 151 -13.82 -10.80 -11.26
CA PRO A 151 -13.18 -11.83 -10.46
C PRO A 151 -12.86 -13.09 -11.29
N LEU A 152 -11.64 -13.61 -11.13
CA LEU A 152 -11.20 -14.88 -11.66
C LEU A 152 -11.32 -15.95 -10.56
N PRO A 153 -12.00 -17.08 -10.79
CA PRO A 153 -12.12 -18.16 -9.80
C PRO A 153 -10.77 -18.62 -9.23
N GLU A 154 -9.72 -18.65 -10.04
CA GLU A 154 -8.39 -19.12 -9.68
C GLU A 154 -7.63 -18.09 -8.83
N ALA A 155 -7.88 -16.78 -9.03
CA ALA A 155 -7.18 -15.72 -8.33
C ALA A 155 -7.44 -15.72 -6.82
N TYR A 156 -8.59 -16.22 -6.37
CA TYR A 156 -8.86 -16.40 -4.94
C TYR A 156 -7.82 -17.33 -4.28
N ASN A 157 -7.49 -18.44 -4.95
CA ASN A 157 -6.50 -19.39 -4.44
C ASN A 157 -5.08 -18.83 -4.58
N TRP A 158 -4.74 -18.23 -5.73
CA TRP A 158 -3.42 -17.62 -5.93
C TRP A 158 -3.09 -16.58 -4.86
N ILE A 159 -4.04 -15.71 -4.52
CA ILE A 159 -3.85 -14.69 -3.48
C ILE A 159 -3.59 -15.32 -2.11
N ILE A 160 -4.32 -16.39 -1.76
CA ILE A 160 -4.14 -17.09 -0.48
C ILE A 160 -2.77 -17.79 -0.47
N GLU A 161 -2.41 -18.49 -1.54
CA GLU A 161 -1.12 -19.18 -1.69
C GLU A 161 0.06 -18.19 -1.61
N ASP A 162 -0.04 -17.03 -2.28
CA ASP A 162 0.97 -15.96 -2.22
C ASP A 162 1.11 -15.42 -0.78
N MET A 163 0.00 -15.23 -0.06
CA MET A 163 0.02 -14.78 1.34
C MET A 163 0.64 -15.84 2.26
N GLU A 164 0.31 -17.11 2.07
CA GLU A 164 0.91 -18.22 2.83
C GLU A 164 2.41 -18.34 2.56
N TRP A 165 2.84 -18.18 1.31
CA TRP A 165 4.26 -18.16 0.93
C TRP A 165 5.03 -17.02 1.63
N LEU A 166 4.39 -15.87 1.85
CA LEU A 166 4.94 -14.73 2.60
C LEU A 166 4.88 -14.92 4.13
N GLY A 167 4.31 -16.01 4.63
CA GLY A 167 4.09 -16.22 6.06
C GLY A 167 3.02 -15.29 6.66
N VAL A 168 2.11 -14.79 5.82
CA VAL A 168 1.00 -13.93 6.24
C VAL A 168 -0.27 -14.76 6.35
N LYS A 169 -0.84 -14.80 7.57
CA LYS A 169 -2.09 -15.51 7.83
C LYS A 169 -3.17 -14.54 8.31
N PRO A 170 -4.33 -14.43 7.64
CA PRO A 170 -5.44 -13.62 8.14
C PRO A 170 -6.19 -14.32 9.28
N ASP A 171 -6.70 -13.53 10.21
CA ASP A 171 -7.61 -13.98 11.27
C ASP A 171 -9.03 -14.21 10.74
N GLN A 172 -9.37 -13.60 9.61
CA GLN A 172 -10.67 -13.71 8.97
C GLN A 172 -10.55 -13.50 7.47
N VAL A 173 -11.29 -14.30 6.70
CA VAL A 173 -11.47 -14.13 5.26
C VAL A 173 -12.91 -13.70 4.99
N VAL A 174 -13.08 -12.64 4.21
CA VAL A 174 -14.38 -12.07 3.84
C VAL A 174 -14.48 -11.97 2.33
N TYR A 175 -15.64 -12.31 1.76
CA TYR A 175 -15.96 -12.09 0.36
C TYR A 175 -17.08 -11.07 0.28
N GLN A 176 -16.90 -9.97 -0.45
CA GLN A 176 -17.94 -8.94 -0.55
C GLN A 176 -19.18 -9.47 -1.28
N SER A 177 -19.01 -10.39 -2.24
CA SER A 177 -20.11 -11.04 -2.95
C SER A 177 -21.05 -11.85 -2.03
N ASP A 178 -20.60 -12.25 -0.85
CA ASP A 178 -21.44 -12.93 0.15
C ASP A 178 -22.24 -11.95 1.01
N ARG A 179 -22.03 -10.63 0.86
CA ARG A 179 -22.54 -9.57 1.76
C ARG A 179 -23.52 -8.60 1.11
N LEU A 180 -23.98 -8.88 -0.11
CA LEU A 180 -24.90 -8.02 -0.87
C LEU A 180 -26.15 -7.62 -0.07
N GLU A 181 -26.74 -8.55 0.68
CA GLU A 181 -27.92 -8.27 1.51
C GLU A 181 -27.63 -7.21 2.58
N VAL A 182 -26.45 -7.26 3.22
CA VAL A 182 -26.01 -6.23 4.19
C VAL A 182 -25.91 -4.87 3.50
N TYR A 183 -25.34 -4.82 2.30
CA TYR A 183 -25.24 -3.59 1.54
C TYR A 183 -26.61 -3.03 1.15
N TYR A 184 -27.56 -3.91 0.78
CA TYR A 184 -28.92 -3.51 0.46
C TYR A 184 -29.66 -2.96 1.67
N ASP A 185 -29.53 -3.58 2.84
CA ASP A 185 -30.14 -3.09 4.08
C ASP A 185 -29.62 -1.70 4.47
N VAL A 186 -28.29 -1.49 4.38
CA VAL A 186 -27.68 -0.19 4.63
C VAL A 186 -28.15 0.85 3.60
N CYS A 187 -28.26 0.46 2.32
CA CYS A 187 -28.77 1.32 1.26
C CYS A 187 -30.22 1.75 1.54
N LYS A 188 -31.10 0.80 1.89
CA LYS A 188 -32.50 1.06 2.25
C LYS A 188 -32.60 2.02 3.43
N GLU A 189 -31.78 1.84 4.46
CA GLU A 189 -31.75 2.75 5.60
C GLU A 189 -31.29 4.15 5.21
N LEU A 190 -30.27 4.25 4.34
CA LEU A 190 -29.79 5.54 3.86
C LEU A 190 -30.82 6.27 2.99
N LEU A 191 -31.57 5.53 2.16
CA LEU A 191 -32.70 6.07 1.38
C LEU A 191 -33.82 6.57 2.30
N LYS A 192 -34.18 5.82 3.34
CA LYS A 192 -35.17 6.23 4.37
C LYS A 192 -34.77 7.53 5.06
N ARG A 193 -33.49 7.67 5.40
CA ARG A 193 -32.94 8.90 6.03
C ARG A 193 -32.72 10.05 5.04
N GLY A 194 -32.98 9.84 3.75
CA GLY A 194 -32.77 10.84 2.70
C GLY A 194 -31.30 11.12 2.39
N GLY A 195 -30.36 10.28 2.85
CA GLY A 195 -28.93 10.39 2.58
C GLY A 195 -28.50 9.79 1.24
N ALA A 196 -29.40 9.12 0.52
CA ALA A 196 -29.20 8.61 -0.82
C ALA A 196 -30.46 8.80 -1.67
N TYR A 197 -30.35 8.57 -2.98
CA TYR A 197 -31.48 8.57 -3.89
C TYR A 197 -31.23 7.70 -5.11
N VAL A 198 -32.31 7.17 -5.71
CA VAL A 198 -32.24 6.47 -7.01
C VAL A 198 -32.38 7.48 -8.14
N CYS A 199 -31.39 7.51 -9.02
CA CYS A 199 -31.31 8.40 -10.17
C CYS A 199 -31.54 7.63 -11.48
N THR A 200 -32.53 8.06 -12.25
CA THR A 200 -32.86 7.53 -13.58
C THR A 200 -32.62 8.55 -14.70
N CYS A 201 -31.93 9.66 -14.39
CA CYS A 201 -31.53 10.63 -15.40
C CYS A 201 -30.54 10.02 -16.39
N ASP A 202 -30.62 10.47 -17.64
CA ASP A 202 -29.57 10.26 -18.62
C ASP A 202 -28.20 10.70 -18.10
N GLN A 203 -27.15 9.98 -18.51
CA GLN A 203 -25.79 10.19 -18.01
C GLN A 203 -25.23 11.58 -18.38
N GLU A 204 -25.50 12.07 -19.59
CA GLU A 204 -25.01 13.37 -20.05
C GLU A 204 -25.74 14.51 -19.33
N LEU A 205 -27.06 14.37 -19.18
CA LEU A 205 -27.87 15.32 -18.40
C LEU A 205 -27.38 15.39 -16.94
N PHE A 206 -27.19 14.23 -16.30
CA PHE A 206 -26.71 14.20 -14.93
C PHE A 206 -25.33 14.85 -14.80
N ARG A 207 -24.41 14.54 -15.73
CA ARG A 207 -23.06 15.11 -15.73
C ARG A 207 -23.09 16.63 -15.83
N SER A 208 -23.89 17.19 -16.74
CA SER A 208 -24.05 18.65 -16.90
C SER A 208 -24.56 19.32 -15.61
N LEU A 209 -25.56 18.73 -14.95
CA LEU A 209 -26.11 19.24 -13.69
C LEU A 209 -25.09 19.14 -12.55
N ARG A 210 -24.42 17.99 -12.41
CA ARG A 210 -23.37 17.78 -11.40
C ARG A 210 -22.22 18.78 -11.56
N ASP A 211 -21.74 18.97 -12.78
CA ASP A 211 -20.60 19.85 -13.07
C ASP A 211 -20.96 21.32 -12.80
N SER A 212 -22.23 21.69 -13.00
CA SER A 212 -22.78 23.01 -12.64
C SER A 212 -23.28 23.16 -11.20
N GLY A 213 -23.11 22.13 -10.36
CA GLY A 213 -23.52 22.15 -8.94
C GLY A 213 -25.03 22.18 -8.72
N LYS A 214 -25.82 21.73 -9.70
CA LYS A 214 -27.28 21.71 -9.66
C LYS A 214 -27.83 20.31 -9.39
N PRO A 215 -28.91 20.19 -8.59
CA PRO A 215 -29.53 18.90 -8.33
C PRO A 215 -30.25 18.39 -9.58
N CYS A 216 -30.23 17.07 -9.81
CA CYS A 216 -31.11 16.47 -10.79
C CYS A 216 -32.55 16.31 -10.26
N PRO A 217 -33.57 16.17 -11.13
CA PRO A 217 -34.96 16.03 -10.70
C PRO A 217 -35.20 14.87 -9.72
N CYS A 218 -34.45 13.77 -9.85
CA CYS A 218 -34.58 12.62 -8.97
C CYS A 218 -34.15 12.92 -7.52
N ARG A 219 -33.23 13.87 -7.29
CA ARG A 219 -32.63 14.11 -5.96
C ARG A 219 -33.65 14.62 -4.93
N GLY A 220 -34.69 15.31 -5.41
CA GLY A 220 -35.74 15.93 -4.59
C GLY A 220 -36.96 15.07 -4.31
N LEU A 221 -36.99 13.82 -4.80
CA LEU A 221 -38.10 12.90 -4.55
C LEU A 221 -38.11 12.44 -3.08
N GLY A 222 -39.27 11.97 -2.63
CA GLY A 222 -39.47 11.49 -1.27
C GLY A 222 -38.79 10.13 -0.99
N PRO A 223 -38.53 9.79 0.28
CA PRO A 223 -37.94 8.50 0.64
C PRO A 223 -38.73 7.28 0.17
N GLU A 224 -40.07 7.33 0.21
CA GLU A 224 -40.94 6.22 -0.21
C GLU A 224 -40.75 5.87 -1.70
N GLU A 225 -40.77 6.88 -2.56
CA GLU A 225 -40.49 6.75 -4.00
C GLU A 225 -39.08 6.17 -4.25
N HIS A 226 -38.09 6.56 -3.45
CA HIS A 226 -36.73 6.03 -3.59
C HIS A 226 -36.60 4.57 -3.15
N LEU A 227 -37.35 4.17 -2.13
CA LEU A 227 -37.42 2.77 -1.73
C LEU A 227 -38.09 1.92 -2.82
N GLU A 228 -39.21 2.39 -3.37
CA GLU A 228 -39.88 1.72 -4.49
C GLU A 228 -38.95 1.56 -5.69
N ARG A 229 -38.27 2.63 -6.10
CA ARG A 229 -37.29 2.57 -7.20
C ARG A 229 -36.12 1.63 -6.91
N PHE A 230 -35.70 1.50 -5.65
CA PHE A 230 -34.63 0.58 -5.30
C PHE A 230 -35.10 -0.88 -5.35
N GLU A 231 -36.31 -1.18 -4.90
CA GLU A 231 -36.93 -2.50 -5.11
C GLU A 231 -37.12 -2.81 -6.60
N ASP A 232 -37.44 -1.80 -7.42
CA ASP A 232 -37.50 -1.93 -8.88
C ASP A 232 -36.13 -2.26 -9.51
N MET A 233 -35.04 -1.70 -8.98
CA MET A 233 -33.68 -2.09 -9.36
C MET A 233 -33.39 -3.55 -9.00
N LEU A 234 -33.75 -3.97 -7.78
CA LEU A 234 -33.54 -5.34 -7.31
C LEU A 234 -34.38 -6.38 -8.07
N SER A 235 -35.55 -5.98 -8.57
CA SER A 235 -36.50 -6.81 -9.31
C SER A 235 -36.36 -6.74 -10.85
N LEU A 236 -35.22 -6.26 -11.35
CA LEU A 236 -34.89 -6.21 -12.79
C LEU A 236 -35.81 -5.32 -13.64
N LYS A 237 -36.53 -4.37 -13.06
CA LYS A 237 -37.31 -3.40 -13.84
C LYS A 237 -36.43 -2.34 -14.53
N TYR A 238 -35.19 -2.20 -14.09
CA TYR A 238 -34.17 -1.36 -14.72
C TYR A 238 -33.06 -2.21 -15.35
N GLY A 239 -32.67 -1.84 -16.55
CA GLY A 239 -31.50 -2.35 -17.25
C GLY A 239 -30.19 -1.66 -16.85
N GLU A 240 -29.08 -2.13 -17.45
CA GLU A 240 -27.77 -1.54 -17.24
C GLU A 240 -27.78 -0.05 -17.63
N LYS A 241 -27.26 0.81 -16.74
CA LYS A 241 -27.23 2.29 -16.89
C LYS A 241 -28.58 3.01 -16.83
N GLU A 242 -29.70 2.31 -16.68
CA GLU A 242 -31.02 2.95 -16.57
C GLU A 242 -31.31 3.51 -15.17
N ALA A 243 -30.70 2.93 -14.14
CA ALA A 243 -30.81 3.39 -12.77
C ALA A 243 -29.50 3.21 -11.99
N VAL A 244 -29.21 4.17 -11.13
CA VAL A 244 -28.11 4.10 -10.16
C VAL A 244 -28.55 4.67 -8.82
N VAL A 245 -28.02 4.13 -7.72
CA VAL A 245 -28.14 4.79 -6.40
C VAL A 245 -27.02 5.80 -6.27
N ARG A 246 -27.31 7.00 -5.82
CA ARG A 246 -26.35 8.06 -5.52
C ARG A 246 -26.40 8.46 -4.07
N ILE A 247 -25.25 8.73 -3.48
CA ILE A 247 -25.16 9.30 -2.12
C ILE A 247 -25.43 10.79 -2.21
N LYS A 248 -26.30 11.36 -1.37
CA LYS A 248 -26.49 12.81 -1.31
C LYS A 248 -25.31 13.43 -0.58
N THR A 249 -24.61 14.31 -1.27
CA THR A 249 -23.43 15.03 -0.78
C THR A 249 -23.60 16.52 -1.06
N ASP A 250 -22.53 17.29 -0.89
CA ASP A 250 -22.47 18.67 -1.31
C ASP A 250 -22.22 18.79 -2.82
N LEU A 251 -23.21 19.34 -3.55
CA LEU A 251 -23.10 19.62 -4.98
C LEU A 251 -22.16 20.81 -5.28
N GLY A 252 -21.86 21.64 -4.29
CA GLY A 252 -20.88 22.73 -4.37
C GLY A 252 -19.44 22.28 -4.14
N HIS A 253 -19.20 21.00 -3.80
CA HIS A 253 -17.88 20.51 -3.44
C HIS A 253 -16.85 20.76 -4.56
N PRO A 254 -15.64 21.26 -4.27
CA PRO A 254 -14.66 21.60 -5.31
C PRO A 254 -14.22 20.37 -6.13
N ASP A 255 -14.12 19.21 -5.48
CA ASP A 255 -13.93 17.94 -6.17
C ASP A 255 -15.27 17.41 -6.71
N VAL A 256 -15.39 17.39 -8.04
CA VAL A 256 -16.56 16.92 -8.79
C VAL A 256 -16.81 15.43 -8.56
N SER A 257 -15.80 14.63 -8.23
CA SER A 257 -15.94 13.19 -7.99
C SER A 257 -16.73 12.87 -6.71
N VAL A 258 -16.74 13.79 -5.74
CA VAL A 258 -17.51 13.69 -4.50
C VAL A 258 -18.99 14.04 -4.72
N ARG A 259 -19.31 14.84 -5.74
CA ARG A 259 -20.67 15.31 -5.99
C ARG A 259 -21.58 14.18 -6.44
N ASP A 260 -22.45 13.78 -5.52
CA ASP A 260 -23.49 12.78 -5.65
C ASP A 260 -23.01 11.52 -6.38
N TRP A 261 -21.93 10.94 -5.85
CA TRP A 261 -21.26 9.78 -6.40
C TRP A 261 -22.14 8.52 -6.35
N VAL A 262 -21.86 7.58 -7.26
CA VAL A 262 -22.66 6.36 -7.45
C VAL A 262 -22.33 5.32 -6.38
N ALA A 263 -23.32 4.91 -5.60
CA ALA A 263 -23.21 3.85 -4.60
C ALA A 263 -23.57 2.47 -5.15
N PHE A 264 -24.58 2.37 -6.03
CA PHE A 264 -24.98 1.12 -6.67
C PHE A 264 -25.26 1.31 -8.16
N ARG A 265 -25.02 0.26 -8.93
CA ARG A 265 -25.29 0.20 -10.36
C ARG A 265 -25.93 -1.14 -10.73
N VAL A 266 -26.83 -1.13 -11.72
CA VAL A 266 -27.32 -2.36 -12.33
C VAL A 266 -26.24 -2.92 -13.26
N ILE A 267 -26.01 -4.23 -13.23
CA ILE A 267 -25.12 -4.97 -14.15
C ILE A 267 -25.92 -6.09 -14.82
N ASP A 268 -25.77 -6.21 -16.14
CA ASP A 268 -26.28 -7.35 -16.92
C ASP A 268 -25.44 -8.60 -16.61
N VAL A 269 -25.95 -9.45 -15.70
CA VAL A 269 -25.29 -10.69 -15.28
C VAL A 269 -25.33 -11.81 -16.33
N LYS A 270 -26.21 -11.72 -17.33
CA LYS A 270 -26.20 -12.69 -18.44
C LYS A 270 -24.93 -12.52 -19.27
N LYS A 271 -24.51 -11.27 -19.46
CA LYS A 271 -23.23 -10.93 -20.11
C LYS A 271 -22.04 -11.01 -19.15
N ASN A 272 -22.24 -10.69 -17.88
CA ASN A 272 -21.18 -10.57 -16.88
C ASN A 272 -21.52 -11.37 -15.60
N PRO A 273 -21.55 -12.71 -15.65
CA PRO A 273 -21.88 -13.51 -14.48
C PRO A 273 -20.73 -13.47 -13.46
N HIS A 274 -21.07 -13.32 -12.17
CA HIS A 274 -20.08 -13.39 -11.09
C HIS A 274 -19.68 -14.85 -10.87
N PRO A 275 -18.38 -15.18 -10.68
CA PRO A 275 -17.95 -16.58 -10.55
C PRO A 275 -18.52 -17.31 -9.32
N ARG A 276 -18.68 -16.61 -8.19
CA ARG A 276 -19.22 -17.17 -6.93
C ARG A 276 -20.76 -17.21 -6.90
N VAL A 277 -21.40 -16.05 -7.04
CA VAL A 277 -22.86 -15.89 -6.87
C VAL A 277 -23.67 -15.90 -8.18
N ARG A 278 -23.02 -16.11 -9.33
CA ARG A 278 -23.63 -16.25 -10.66
C ARG A 278 -24.56 -15.08 -11.01
N ASP A 279 -25.84 -15.35 -11.16
CA ASP A 279 -26.91 -14.45 -11.55
C ASP A 279 -27.83 -14.08 -10.38
N LYS A 280 -27.45 -14.40 -9.14
CA LYS A 280 -28.26 -14.09 -7.95
C LYS A 280 -28.49 -12.59 -7.75
N TYR A 281 -27.52 -11.75 -8.11
CA TYR A 281 -27.57 -10.31 -7.85
C TYR A 281 -27.28 -9.49 -9.10
N PHE A 282 -28.14 -8.50 -9.36
CA PHE A 282 -28.05 -7.62 -10.53
C PHE A 282 -27.67 -6.18 -10.16
N VAL A 283 -27.84 -5.80 -8.88
CA VAL A 283 -27.55 -4.46 -8.37
C VAL A 283 -26.28 -4.54 -7.53
N TRP A 284 -25.18 -4.00 -8.04
CA TRP A 284 -23.87 -4.14 -7.42
C TRP A 284 -23.39 -2.83 -6.80
N PRO A 285 -22.87 -2.85 -5.56
CA PRO A 285 -22.30 -1.66 -4.96
C PRO A 285 -21.02 -1.24 -5.70
N THR A 286 -20.66 0.03 -5.57
CA THR A 286 -19.34 0.52 -5.95
C THR A 286 -18.35 0.32 -4.80
N TYR A 287 -17.06 0.35 -5.14
CA TYR A 287 -15.96 0.20 -4.18
C TYR A 287 -16.13 1.08 -2.94
N ASN A 288 -16.45 2.37 -3.13
CA ASN A 288 -16.58 3.33 -2.02
C ASN A 288 -17.69 2.94 -1.05
N PHE A 289 -18.84 2.48 -1.56
CA PHE A 289 -19.97 2.08 -0.69
C PHE A 289 -19.65 0.78 0.05
N ALA A 290 -19.25 -0.26 -0.68
CA ALA A 290 -18.97 -1.57 -0.07
C ALA A 290 -17.82 -1.49 0.95
N SER A 291 -16.74 -0.78 0.62
CA SER A 291 -15.60 -0.61 1.53
C SER A 291 -15.97 0.15 2.79
N ALA A 292 -16.77 1.21 2.69
CA ALA A 292 -17.19 1.97 3.86
C ALA A 292 -18.09 1.14 4.80
N VAL A 293 -18.97 0.31 4.24
CA VAL A 293 -19.83 -0.58 5.04
C VAL A 293 -19.05 -1.72 5.67
N ASP A 294 -18.03 -2.25 4.99
CA ASP A 294 -17.25 -3.37 5.51
C ASP A 294 -16.11 -2.97 6.46
N ASP A 295 -15.62 -1.74 6.37
CA ASP A 295 -14.64 -1.19 7.31
C ASP A 295 -15.31 -0.76 8.65
N TYR A 296 -16.63 -0.53 8.68
CA TYR A 296 -17.44 -0.23 9.88
C TYR A 296 -17.89 -1.49 10.62
#